data_AF-A0A371KTK4-F1
#
_entry.id   AF-A0A371KTK4-F1
#
_cell.length_a   1.000
_cell.length_b   1.000
_cell.length_c   1.000
_cell.angle_alpha   90.00
_cell.angle_beta   90.00
_cell.angle_gamma   90.00
#
_symmetry.space_group_name_H-M   'P 1'
#
loop_
_entity.id
_entity.type
_entity.pdbx_description
1 polymer ?
#
loop_
_entity_poly.entity_id
_entity_poly.type
_entity_poly.pdbx_seq_one_letter_code
_entity_poly.pdbx_strand_id
1 'polypeptide(L)'
;MRPIRFEEADSAERTQIGEGLTRPAVAAGRLETGRDEGKYFLRHDDGCAVCGTPVEAGSPFYLDPDAGEVLCEEHGRERRES
;
A
#
# COMPACT_ATOMS: atom_id res chain seq x y z
N MET A 1 -12.42 -1.24 -7.93
CA MET A 1 -11.76 0.07 -7.76
C MET A 1 -10.46 0.05 -8.54
N ARG A 2 -9.92 1.20 -8.94
CA ARG A 2 -8.58 1.24 -9.55
C ARG A 2 -7.52 1.24 -8.44
N PRO A 3 -6.33 0.65 -8.65
CA PRO A 3 -5.23 0.74 -7.71
C PRO A 3 -4.93 2.20 -7.32
N ILE A 4 -4.78 2.43 -6.02
CA ILE A 4 -4.46 3.73 -5.43
C ILE A 4 -2.94 3.85 -5.41
N ARG A 5 -2.40 4.88 -6.07
CA ARG A 5 -0.96 5.17 -6.05
C ARG A 5 -0.59 5.92 -4.78
N PHE A 6 0.49 5.49 -4.15
CA PHE A 6 1.22 6.22 -3.13
C PHE A 6 2.50 6.75 -3.77
N GLU A 7 2.80 8.03 -3.54
CA GLU A 7 3.99 8.65 -4.16
C GLU A 7 5.28 8.16 -3.53
N GLU A 8 5.27 7.94 -2.21
CA GLU A 8 6.42 7.49 -1.43
C GLU A 8 5.95 6.61 -0.28
N ALA A 9 6.72 5.56 0.01
CA ALA A 9 6.56 4.78 1.23
C ALA A 9 7.41 5.35 2.37
N ASP A 10 6.86 5.38 3.59
CA ASP A 10 7.64 5.85 4.75
C ASP A 10 8.76 4.86 5.13
N SER A 11 8.50 3.57 4.93
CA SER A 11 9.44 2.49 5.24
C SER A 11 9.19 1.28 4.36
N ALA A 12 10.07 0.29 4.42
CA ALA A 12 9.85 -0.98 3.73
C ALA A 12 8.62 -1.74 4.26
N GLU A 13 8.29 -1.61 5.54
CA GLU A 13 7.24 -2.40 6.19
C GLU A 13 5.86 -1.74 6.15
N ARG A 14 5.83 -0.41 6.20
CA ARG A 14 4.59 0.37 6.35
C ARG A 14 4.68 1.80 5.85
N THR A 15 3.53 2.36 5.53
CA THR A 15 3.33 3.79 5.20
C THR A 15 2.22 4.35 6.07
N GLN A 16 2.45 5.49 6.72
CA GLN A 16 1.43 6.22 7.47
C GLN A 16 0.38 6.76 6.51
N ILE A 17 -0.89 6.61 6.87
CA ILE A 17 -2.00 7.03 6.02
C ILE A 17 -2.97 7.95 6.76
N GLY A 18 -3.60 8.85 6.02
CA GLY A 18 -4.68 9.70 6.54
C GLY A 18 -6.02 8.95 6.64
N GLU A 19 -6.99 9.55 7.33
CA GLU A 19 -8.34 8.97 7.52
C GLU A 19 -9.04 8.62 6.20
N GLY A 20 -8.81 9.39 5.14
CA GLY A 20 -9.37 9.13 3.80
C GLY A 20 -8.94 7.79 3.17
N LEU A 21 -7.81 7.22 3.61
CA LEU A 21 -7.27 5.96 3.10
C LEU A 21 -7.50 4.77 4.05
N THR A 22 -8.11 5.00 5.21
CA THR A 22 -8.39 3.92 6.18
C THR A 22 -9.37 2.89 5.61
N ARG A 23 -10.43 3.33 4.92
CA ARG A 23 -11.40 2.43 4.30
C ARG A 23 -10.77 1.47 3.28
N PRO A 24 -10.01 1.92 2.27
CA PRO A 24 -9.33 1.01 1.35
C PRO A 24 -8.29 0.13 2.06
N ALA A 25 -7.57 0.64 3.06
CA ALA A 25 -6.62 -0.17 3.83
C ALA A 25 -7.32 -1.29 4.65
N VAL A 26 -8.51 -1.02 5.20
CA VAL A 26 -9.34 -2.03 5.87
C VAL A 26 -9.87 -3.05 4.87
N ALA A 27 -10.38 -2.59 3.72
CA ALA A 27 -10.88 -3.49 2.67
C ALA A 27 -9.78 -4.45 2.19
N ALA A 28 -8.55 -3.96 2.11
CA ALA A 28 -7.38 -4.76 1.78
C ALA A 28 -6.87 -5.67 2.92
N GLY A 29 -7.41 -5.57 4.14
CA GLY A 29 -6.91 -6.30 5.31
C GLY A 29 -5.52 -5.85 5.79
N ARG A 30 -5.09 -4.66 5.37
CA ARG A 30 -3.71 -4.14 5.56
C ARG A 30 -3.63 -2.94 6.51
N LEU A 31 -4.74 -2.50 7.08
CA LEU A 31 -4.72 -1.44 8.11
C LEU A 31 -4.07 -1.95 9.39
N GLU A 32 -3.13 -1.16 9.92
CA GLU A 32 -2.55 -1.30 11.23
C GLU A 32 -2.79 -0.01 12.05
N THR A 33 -3.05 -0.14 13.34
CA THR A 33 -3.37 0.97 14.25
C THR A 33 -2.68 0.80 15.60
N GLY A 34 -2.71 1.85 16.43
CA GLY A 34 -2.27 1.77 17.83
C GLY A 34 -0.76 1.86 18.02
N ARG A 35 -0.04 2.51 17.10
CA ARG A 35 1.38 2.81 17.24
C ARG A 35 1.61 4.19 17.87
N ASP A 36 2.76 4.38 18.49
CA ASP A 36 3.15 5.65 19.07
C ASP A 36 3.51 6.68 17.98
N GLU A 37 4.03 6.22 16.83
CA GLU A 37 4.42 7.08 15.71
C GLU A 37 3.23 7.70 14.96
N GLY A 38 2.02 7.15 15.10
CA GLY A 38 0.85 7.62 14.36
C GLY A 38 -0.41 6.78 14.53
N LYS A 39 -1.52 7.25 13.95
CA LYS A 39 -2.85 6.65 14.16
C LYS A 39 -3.15 5.47 13.22
N TYR A 40 -2.75 5.58 11.95
CA TYR A 40 -3.09 4.61 10.90
C TYR A 40 -1.91 4.36 9.99
N PHE A 41 -1.64 3.08 9.74
CA PHE A 41 -0.57 2.62 8.86
C PHE A 41 -1.12 1.59 7.87
N LEU A 42 -0.65 1.65 6.64
CA LEU A 42 -0.83 0.61 5.65
C LEU A 42 0.37 -0.34 5.70
N ARG A 43 0.13 -1.63 5.90
CA ARG A 43 1.18 -2.66 5.88
C ARG A 43 1.53 -3.07 4.44
N HIS A 44 2.82 -3.16 4.17
CA HIS A 44 3.33 -3.64 2.87
C HIS A 44 3.45 -5.16 2.82
N ASP A 45 3.63 -5.80 3.99
CA ASP A 45 3.81 -7.24 4.15
C ASP A 45 4.95 -7.76 3.23
N ASP A 46 4.68 -8.76 2.38
CA ASP A 46 5.67 -9.44 1.52
C ASP A 46 6.07 -8.65 0.26
N GLY A 47 5.65 -7.38 0.14
CA GLY A 47 5.89 -6.56 -1.04
C GLY A 47 4.87 -6.79 -2.16
N CYS A 48 5.32 -6.68 -3.41
CA CYS A 48 4.44 -6.78 -4.57
C CYS A 48 3.81 -8.16 -4.71
N ALA A 49 2.48 -8.24 -4.78
CA ALA A 49 1.74 -9.50 -4.90
C ALA A 49 2.01 -10.28 -6.20
N VAL A 50 2.59 -9.63 -7.22
CA VAL A 50 2.86 -10.27 -8.53
C VAL A 50 4.27 -10.85 -8.59
N CYS A 51 5.28 -10.04 -8.24
CA CYS A 51 6.69 -10.41 -8.42
C CYS A 51 7.48 -10.52 -7.11
N GLY A 52 6.86 -10.24 -5.96
CA GLY A 52 7.51 -10.26 -4.64
C GLY A 52 8.51 -9.14 -4.40
N THR A 53 8.63 -8.16 -5.32
CA THR A 53 9.54 -7.03 -5.12
C THR A 53 9.13 -6.26 -3.86
N PRO A 54 10.02 -6.07 -2.88
CA PRO A 54 9.70 -5.36 -1.66
C PRO A 54 9.37 -3.89 -1.95
N VAL A 55 8.53 -3.29 -1.11
CA VAL A 55 8.36 -1.83 -1.12
C VAL A 55 9.60 -1.21 -0.49
N GLU A 56 10.13 -0.16 -1.11
CA GLU A 56 11.31 0.57 -0.62
C GLU A 56 10.89 1.92 -0.05
N ALA A 57 11.52 2.33 1.04
CA ALA A 57 11.30 3.65 1.63
C ALA A 57 11.66 4.75 0.62
N GLY A 58 10.80 5.75 0.47
CA GLY A 58 10.95 6.83 -0.52
C GLY A 58 10.56 6.45 -1.95
N SER A 59 10.10 5.21 -2.19
CA SER A 59 9.69 4.77 -3.53
C SER A 59 8.17 4.69 -3.67
N PRO A 60 7.64 4.94 -4.88
CA PRO A 60 6.21 4.80 -5.15
C PRO A 60 5.77 3.34 -5.13
N PHE A 61 4.52 3.13 -4.72
CA PHE A 61 3.87 1.83 -4.75
C PHE A 61 2.36 2.00 -4.93
N TYR A 62 1.64 0.89 -5.05
CA TYR A 62 0.19 0.89 -5.21
C TYR A 62 -0.49 -0.04 -4.21
N LEU A 63 -1.70 0.34 -3.80
CA LEU A 63 -2.65 -0.51 -3.11
C LEU A 63 -3.80 -0.85 -4.07
N ASP A 64 -4.05 -2.13 -4.29
CA ASP A 64 -5.30 -2.61 -4.86
C ASP A 64 -6.24 -3.05 -3.71
N PRO A 65 -7.23 -2.22 -3.34
CA PRO A 65 -8.09 -2.52 -2.20
C PRO A 65 -9.13 -3.61 -2.48
N ASP A 66 -9.40 -3.95 -3.75
CA ASP A 66 -10.33 -5.04 -4.08
C ASP A 66 -9.63 -6.39 -4.03
N ALA A 67 -8.37 -6.45 -4.50
CA ALA A 67 -7.56 -7.67 -4.40
C ALA A 67 -6.89 -7.84 -3.04
N GLY A 68 -6.79 -6.77 -2.24
CA GLY A 68 -6.03 -6.76 -1.00
C GLY A 68 -4.52 -6.83 -1.22
N GLU A 69 -4.05 -6.30 -2.35
CA GLU A 69 -2.68 -6.43 -2.81
C GLU A 69 -1.92 -5.11 -2.69
N VAL A 70 -0.64 -5.21 -2.31
CA VAL A 70 0.36 -4.17 -2.55
C VAL A 70 1.09 -4.51 -3.84
N LEU A 71 1.36 -3.50 -4.67
CA LEU A 71 2.01 -3.66 -5.95
C LEU A 71 3.19 -2.69 -6.07
N CYS A 72 4.27 -3.15 -6.69
CA CYS A 72 5.35 -2.25 -7.10
C CYS A 72 4.86 -1.29 -8.19
N GLU A 73 5.67 -0.26 -8.48
CA GLU A 73 5.28 0.78 -9.44
C GLU A 73 4.89 0.22 -10.82
N GLU A 74 5.62 -0.78 -11.31
CA GLU A 74 5.37 -1.41 -12.61
C GLU A 74 3.99 -2.09 -12.66
N HIS A 75 3.77 -3.12 -11.85
CA HIS A 75 2.52 -3.88 -11.84
C HIS A 75 1.31 -3.06 -11.38
N GLY A 76 1.52 -2.09 -10.49
CA GLY A 76 0.48 -1.16 -10.07
C GLY A 76 0.02 -0.25 -11.21
N ARG A 77 0.96 0.25 -12.02
CA ARG A 77 0.65 1.02 -13.23
C ARG A 77 -0.06 0.15 -14.26
N GLU A 78 0.43 -1.04 -14.56
CA GLU A 78 -0.18 -1.95 -15.53
C GLU A 78 -1.66 -2.26 -15.20
N ARG A 79 -1.96 -2.56 -13.93
CA ARG A 79 -3.34 -2.81 -13.50
C ARG A 79 -4.23 -1.56 -13.54
N ARG A 80 -3.67 -0.38 -13.27
CA ARG A 80 -4.43 0.88 -13.26
C ARG A 80 -4.83 1.35 -14.66
N GLU A 81 -4.01 1.01 -15.65
CA GLU A 81 -4.20 1.37 -17.05
C GLU A 81 -4.94 0.28 -17.85
N SER A 82 -5.29 -0.87 -17.23
CA SER A 82 -6.14 -1.92 -17.81
C SER A 82 -7.63 -1.63 -17.75
#